data_AF-A0A6G9I8H5-F1
#
_entry.id   AF-A0A6G9I8H5-F1
#
_cell.length_a   1.000
_cell.length_b   1.000
_cell.length_c   1.000
_cell.angle_alpha   90.00
_cell.angle_beta   90.00
_cell.angle_gamma   90.00
#
_symmetry.space_group_name_H-M   'P 1'
#
loop_
_entity.id
_entity.type
_entity.pdbx_description
1 polymer ?
#
loop_
_entity_poly.entity_id
_entity_poly.type
_entity_poly.pdbx_seq_one_letter_code
_entity_poly.pdbx_strand_id
1 'polypeptide(L)'
;MKVLFTFPGQGNQYEGMLNDLPKHRLAQQYLQQASEALGQDILTLDSKEALASTRAVQLCLLVTGVINAAVLMDNDIIPDMVSGMSIGAFPAAVISKSLSFSDAVKAVSLRGTLMQQAYPTGYGMAAIIGLNRWQVAELVEQVHSQQAPVYLANVNSEQQIIISGSIQAMEKVMQLAQNSGASCAKRIRISVPSHCELLLEPAKKLAQALSHYAIQKPAIMYLSSSSARPCNTVDKVIDDLAFNMSRSVLWHETTIAAYERGVRLAIEVPPNSVLTRLSKSVMADGYAVAQSETELATLQVLYQRQKNDA
;
A
#
# COMPACT_ATOMS: atom_id res chain seq x y z
N MET A 1 5.72 18.75 16.17
CA MET A 1 4.92 17.52 16.06
C MET A 1 4.68 17.22 14.56
N LYS A 2 4.77 15.95 14.08
CA LYS A 2 4.80 15.61 12.63
C LYS A 2 3.50 15.00 12.09
N VAL A 3 3.29 15.16 10.77
CA VAL A 3 2.16 14.63 9.99
C VAL A 3 2.63 13.56 9.01
N LEU A 4 1.92 12.44 8.95
CA LEU A 4 2.16 11.32 8.04
C LEU A 4 0.99 11.20 7.06
N PHE A 5 1.26 11.14 5.76
CA PHE A 5 0.30 10.62 4.79
C PHE A 5 0.53 9.13 4.57
N THR A 6 -0.54 8.34 4.66
CA THR A 6 -0.49 6.90 4.39
C THR A 6 -1.33 6.51 3.18
N PHE A 7 -0.79 5.66 2.32
CA PHE A 7 -1.46 5.20 1.10
C PHE A 7 -1.77 3.70 1.17
N PRO A 8 -3.05 3.29 1.05
CA PRO A 8 -3.46 1.90 1.20
C PRO A 8 -2.99 1.00 0.04
N GLY A 9 -2.97 -0.31 0.33
CA GLY A 9 -2.74 -1.34 -0.67
C GLY A 9 -4.02 -1.80 -1.37
N GLN A 10 -3.87 -2.84 -2.20
CA GLN A 10 -4.99 -3.50 -2.87
C GLN A 10 -5.86 -4.32 -1.89
N GLY A 11 -7.16 -4.41 -2.19
CA GLY A 11 -8.11 -5.28 -1.49
C GLY A 11 -9.40 -4.58 -1.06
N ASN A 12 -9.43 -3.25 -1.12
CA ASN A 12 -10.56 -2.42 -0.68
C ASN A 12 -10.96 -1.34 -1.70
N GLN A 13 -10.47 -1.44 -2.93
CA GLN A 13 -10.97 -0.66 -4.06
C GLN A 13 -12.47 -0.92 -4.30
N TYR A 14 -13.15 0.04 -4.91
CA TYR A 14 -14.56 -0.06 -5.28
C TYR A 14 -14.80 0.58 -6.65
N GLU A 15 -15.84 0.14 -7.34
CA GLU A 15 -16.23 0.65 -8.66
C GLU A 15 -16.58 2.15 -8.57
N GLY A 16 -16.04 2.95 -9.48
CA GLY A 16 -16.30 4.38 -9.53
C GLY A 16 -15.42 5.23 -8.61
N MET A 17 -14.37 4.69 -7.98
CA MET A 17 -13.49 5.48 -7.11
C MET A 17 -12.68 6.57 -7.82
N LEU A 18 -12.53 6.50 -9.15
CA LEU A 18 -12.01 7.59 -9.99
C LEU A 18 -13.08 8.63 -10.35
N ASN A 19 -14.36 8.25 -10.31
CA ASN A 19 -15.47 9.19 -10.48
C ASN A 19 -15.76 9.97 -9.18
N ASP A 20 -15.44 9.39 -8.02
CA ASP A 20 -15.60 9.99 -6.69
C ASP A 20 -14.47 10.95 -6.29
N LEU A 21 -13.54 11.23 -7.20
CA LEU A 21 -12.43 12.15 -6.93
C LEU A 21 -12.93 13.56 -6.57
N PRO A 22 -12.17 14.31 -5.74
CA PRO A 22 -12.53 15.68 -5.41
C PRO A 22 -12.80 16.52 -6.66
N LYS A 23 -13.86 17.33 -6.64
CA LYS A 23 -14.17 18.30 -7.70
C LYS A 23 -13.16 19.45 -7.67
N HIS A 24 -11.96 19.19 -8.18
CA HIS A 24 -10.81 20.07 -8.08
C HIS A 24 -10.03 20.12 -9.41
N ARG A 25 -9.42 21.25 -9.75
CA ARG A 25 -8.64 21.43 -10.99
C ARG A 25 -7.53 20.39 -11.15
N LEU A 26 -6.89 20.00 -10.04
CA LEU A 26 -5.82 19.01 -10.02
C LEU A 26 -6.33 17.62 -10.41
N ALA A 27 -7.57 17.27 -10.08
CA ALA A 27 -8.13 15.97 -10.42
C ALA A 27 -8.22 15.79 -11.95
N GLN A 28 -8.72 16.79 -12.66
CA GLN A 28 -8.81 16.78 -14.12
C GLN A 28 -7.42 16.69 -14.77
N GLN A 29 -6.45 17.46 -14.26
CA GLN A 29 -5.07 17.46 -14.78
C GLN A 29 -4.40 16.09 -14.62
N TYR A 30 -4.50 15.48 -13.44
CA TYR A 30 -3.91 14.16 -13.19
C TYR A 30 -4.64 13.05 -13.94
N LEU A 31 -5.96 13.10 -14.09
CA LEU A 31 -6.70 12.14 -14.90
C LEU A 31 -6.24 12.20 -16.37
N GLN A 32 -6.11 13.40 -16.93
CA GLN A 32 -5.61 13.59 -18.29
C GLN A 32 -4.16 13.09 -18.42
N GLN A 33 -3.28 13.48 -17.49
CA GLN A 33 -1.89 13.04 -17.49
C GLN A 33 -1.75 11.51 -17.35
N ALA A 34 -2.63 10.86 -16.57
CA ALA A 34 -2.66 9.41 -16.45
C ALA A 34 -3.08 8.76 -17.77
N SER A 35 -4.13 9.27 -18.41
CA SER A 35 -4.59 8.76 -19.71
C SER A 35 -3.54 8.91 -20.80
N GLU A 36 -2.87 10.07 -20.85
CA GLU A 36 -1.76 10.35 -21.78
C GLU A 36 -0.56 9.41 -21.54
N ALA A 37 -0.15 9.23 -20.28
CA ALA A 37 0.95 8.35 -19.92
C ALA A 37 0.65 6.87 -20.24
N LEU A 38 -0.63 6.48 -20.21
CA LEU A 38 -1.07 5.11 -20.44
C LEU A 38 -1.43 4.83 -21.91
N GLY A 39 -1.70 5.87 -22.70
CA GLY A 39 -2.20 5.74 -24.07
C GLY A 39 -3.64 5.21 -24.17
N GLN A 40 -4.41 5.30 -23.08
CA GLN A 40 -5.83 4.90 -23.01
C GLN A 40 -6.53 5.71 -21.92
N ASP A 41 -7.84 5.86 -22.01
CA ASP A 41 -8.61 6.56 -20.97
C ASP A 41 -8.58 5.77 -19.64
N ILE A 42 -8.04 6.39 -18.60
CA ILE A 42 -7.92 5.79 -17.26
C ILE A 42 -9.28 5.46 -16.64
N LEU A 43 -10.34 6.22 -16.95
CA LEU A 43 -11.66 6.01 -16.37
C LEU A 43 -12.28 4.67 -16.82
N THR A 44 -11.84 4.13 -17.95
CA THR A 44 -12.26 2.80 -18.43
C THR A 44 -11.77 1.64 -17.54
N LEU A 45 -10.83 1.91 -16.63
CA LEU A 45 -10.27 0.91 -15.72
C LEU A 45 -11.02 0.79 -14.38
N ASP A 46 -12.04 1.61 -14.17
CA ASP A 46 -12.69 1.76 -12.87
C ASP A 46 -14.11 1.15 -12.82
N SER A 47 -14.45 0.30 -13.79
CA SER A 47 -15.67 -0.52 -13.74
C SER A 47 -15.48 -1.76 -12.87
N LYS A 48 -16.59 -2.35 -12.41
CA LYS A 48 -16.56 -3.62 -11.68
C LYS A 48 -15.79 -4.73 -12.41
N GLU A 49 -15.98 -4.86 -13.72
CA GLU A 49 -15.29 -5.85 -14.55
C GLU A 49 -13.80 -5.56 -14.67
N ALA A 50 -13.44 -4.29 -14.90
CA ALA A 50 -12.04 -3.87 -15.02
C ALA A 50 -11.28 -4.10 -13.70
N LEU A 51 -11.90 -3.80 -12.55
CA LEU A 51 -11.31 -3.98 -11.23
C LEU A 51 -11.11 -5.46 -10.80
N ALA A 52 -11.49 -6.43 -11.64
CA ALA A 52 -11.01 -7.81 -11.49
C ALA A 52 -9.51 -7.94 -11.86
N SER A 53 -8.95 -7.02 -12.64
CA SER A 53 -7.54 -6.98 -13.01
C SER A 53 -6.69 -6.30 -11.94
N THR A 54 -5.61 -6.96 -11.53
CA THR A 54 -4.61 -6.36 -10.62
C THR A 54 -3.99 -5.09 -11.21
N ARG A 55 -3.82 -5.02 -12.54
CA ARG A 55 -3.34 -3.80 -13.22
C ARG A 55 -4.31 -2.63 -13.05
N ALA A 56 -5.60 -2.85 -13.33
CA ALA A 56 -6.62 -1.82 -13.20
C ALA A 56 -6.70 -1.30 -11.76
N VAL A 57 -6.81 -2.22 -10.79
CA VAL A 57 -6.87 -1.87 -9.36
C VAL A 57 -5.69 -1.01 -8.93
N GLN A 58 -4.47 -1.40 -9.29
CA GLN A 58 -3.27 -0.68 -8.87
C GLN A 58 -3.18 0.71 -9.52
N LEU A 59 -3.56 0.84 -10.78
CA LEU A 59 -3.60 2.13 -11.47
C LEU A 59 -4.63 3.07 -10.84
N CYS A 60 -5.85 2.58 -10.58
CA CYS A 60 -6.85 3.41 -9.96
C CYS A 60 -6.43 3.82 -8.53
N LEU A 61 -5.80 2.93 -7.74
CA LEU A 61 -5.27 3.27 -6.40
C LEU A 61 -4.16 4.33 -6.46
N LEU A 62 -3.25 4.25 -7.44
CA LEU A 62 -2.22 5.27 -7.65
C LEU A 62 -2.87 6.63 -7.93
N VAL A 63 -3.81 6.69 -8.87
CA VAL A 63 -4.44 7.93 -9.32
C VAL A 63 -5.26 8.55 -8.18
N THR A 64 -6.09 7.75 -7.51
CA THR A 64 -6.86 8.20 -6.33
C THR A 64 -5.95 8.72 -5.23
N GLY A 65 -4.86 8.00 -4.92
CA GLY A 65 -3.90 8.40 -3.89
C GLY A 65 -3.22 9.73 -4.21
N VAL A 66 -2.68 9.89 -5.42
CA VAL A 66 -1.95 11.10 -5.81
C VAL A 66 -2.87 12.32 -5.84
N ILE A 67 -4.07 12.18 -6.45
CA ILE A 67 -5.00 13.31 -6.58
C ILE A 67 -5.46 13.80 -5.21
N ASN A 68 -5.88 12.90 -4.33
CA ASN A 68 -6.37 13.29 -3.01
C ASN A 68 -5.27 13.90 -2.14
N ALA A 69 -4.05 13.34 -2.15
CA ALA A 69 -2.92 13.93 -1.44
C ALA A 69 -2.53 15.31 -2.01
N ALA A 70 -2.54 15.47 -3.33
CA ALA A 70 -2.27 16.76 -3.96
C ALA A 70 -3.32 17.83 -3.59
N VAL A 71 -4.60 17.45 -3.50
CA VAL A 71 -5.69 18.34 -3.04
C VAL A 71 -5.50 18.73 -1.57
N LEU A 72 -5.10 17.80 -0.69
CA LEU A 72 -4.76 18.13 0.69
C LEU A 72 -3.62 19.16 0.76
N MET A 73 -2.58 18.98 -0.06
CA MET A 73 -1.44 19.89 -0.11
C MET A 73 -1.78 21.26 -0.70
N ASP A 74 -2.70 21.34 -1.68
CA ASP A 74 -3.23 22.62 -2.21
C ASP A 74 -4.10 23.36 -1.18
N ASN A 75 -4.53 22.67 -0.12
CA ASN A 75 -5.25 23.21 1.04
C ASN A 75 -4.35 23.34 2.30
N ASP A 76 -3.05 23.50 2.09
CA ASP A 76 -2.01 23.74 3.11
C ASP A 76 -1.79 22.61 4.13
N ILE A 77 -2.34 21.41 3.88
CA ILE A 77 -2.06 20.21 4.69
C ILE A 77 -0.87 19.49 4.06
N ILE A 78 0.34 19.74 4.58
CA ILE A 78 1.58 19.22 4.02
C ILE A 78 2.15 18.11 4.93
N PRO A 79 2.43 16.90 4.40
CA PRO A 79 3.02 15.84 5.20
C PRO A 79 4.50 16.09 5.48
N ASP A 80 4.93 15.76 6.69
CA ASP A 80 6.36 15.67 7.05
C ASP A 80 6.94 14.30 6.65
N MET A 81 6.07 13.28 6.55
CA MET A 81 6.40 11.91 6.18
C MET A 81 5.34 11.32 5.24
N VAL A 82 5.75 10.40 4.38
CA VAL A 82 4.86 9.56 3.57
C VAL A 82 5.20 8.09 3.74
N SER A 83 4.18 7.23 3.71
CA SER A 83 4.35 5.77 3.72
C SER A 83 3.24 5.10 2.92
N GLY A 84 3.56 4.01 2.26
CA GLY A 84 2.63 3.28 1.42
C GLY A 84 2.65 1.79 1.69
N MET A 85 1.48 1.16 1.75
CA MET A 85 1.36 -0.30 1.83
C MET A 85 1.34 -0.89 0.42
N SER A 86 2.34 -1.72 0.07
CA SER A 86 2.40 -2.39 -1.24
C SER A 86 2.34 -1.38 -2.40
N ILE A 87 1.29 -1.42 -3.24
CA ILE A 87 1.06 -0.45 -4.31
C ILE A 87 1.01 1.00 -3.81
N GLY A 88 0.63 1.25 -2.55
CA GLY A 88 0.66 2.58 -1.94
C GLY A 88 2.06 3.22 -1.90
N ALA A 89 3.13 2.44 -2.08
CA ALA A 89 4.50 2.93 -2.22
C ALA A 89 4.65 3.92 -3.40
N PHE A 90 3.89 3.72 -4.49
CA PHE A 90 3.98 4.57 -5.68
C PHE A 90 3.39 5.97 -5.48
N PRO A 91 2.16 6.16 -4.96
CA PRO A 91 1.70 7.50 -4.61
C PRO A 91 2.58 8.14 -3.53
N ALA A 92 3.14 7.39 -2.57
CA ALA A 92 4.12 7.93 -1.62
C ALA A 92 5.40 8.46 -2.32
N ALA A 93 5.93 7.72 -3.31
CA ALA A 93 7.07 8.16 -4.10
C ALA A 93 6.76 9.40 -4.95
N VAL A 94 5.55 9.51 -5.50
CA VAL A 94 5.10 10.71 -6.24
C VAL A 94 4.99 11.92 -5.32
N ILE A 95 4.29 11.79 -4.18
CA ILE A 95 4.08 12.90 -3.24
C ILE A 95 5.39 13.35 -2.61
N SER A 96 6.33 12.43 -2.37
CA SER A 96 7.69 12.78 -1.91
C SER A 96 8.60 13.36 -3.00
N LYS A 97 8.09 13.53 -4.24
CA LYS A 97 8.83 14.02 -5.42
C LYS A 97 9.99 13.11 -5.86
N SER A 98 9.96 11.84 -5.45
CA SER A 98 10.98 10.84 -5.81
C SER A 98 10.75 10.27 -7.20
N LEU A 99 9.50 10.19 -7.65
CA LEU A 99 9.11 9.66 -8.96
C LEU A 99 8.07 10.60 -9.60
N SER A 100 8.17 10.86 -10.89
CA SER A 100 7.16 11.64 -11.60
C SER A 100 5.84 10.87 -11.67
N PHE A 101 4.70 11.57 -11.70
CA PHE A 101 3.39 10.91 -11.79
C PHE A 101 3.25 10.08 -13.08
N SER A 102 3.65 10.62 -14.23
CA SER A 102 3.60 9.91 -15.51
C SER A 102 4.45 8.63 -15.50
N ASP A 103 5.65 8.67 -14.90
CA ASP A 103 6.50 7.47 -14.79
C ASP A 103 5.92 6.47 -13.78
N ALA A 104 5.30 6.96 -12.69
CA ALA A 104 4.57 6.11 -11.76
C ALA A 104 3.42 5.37 -12.44
N VAL A 105 2.64 6.03 -13.30
CA VAL A 105 1.55 5.39 -14.07
C VAL A 105 2.10 4.26 -14.95
N LYS A 106 3.20 4.50 -15.68
CA LYS A 106 3.84 3.48 -16.52
C LYS A 106 4.40 2.32 -15.69
N ALA A 107 5.09 2.63 -14.59
CA ALA A 107 5.67 1.64 -13.68
C ALA A 107 4.59 0.77 -13.02
N VAL A 108 3.49 1.37 -12.58
CA VAL A 108 2.37 0.67 -11.96
C VAL A 108 1.60 -0.19 -12.98
N SER A 109 1.41 0.31 -14.20
CA SER A 109 0.84 -0.49 -15.29
C SER A 109 1.67 -1.75 -15.52
N LEU A 110 3.00 -1.63 -15.61
CA LEU A 110 3.92 -2.76 -15.73
C LEU A 110 3.86 -3.69 -14.51
N ARG A 111 3.97 -3.14 -13.29
CA ARG A 111 3.88 -3.88 -12.02
C ARG A 111 2.63 -4.75 -11.96
N GLY A 112 1.47 -4.14 -12.17
CA GLY A 112 0.20 -4.83 -12.09
C GLY A 112 0.06 -5.93 -13.13
N THR A 113 0.61 -5.72 -14.34
CA THR A 113 0.67 -6.72 -15.40
C THR A 113 1.55 -7.91 -15.03
N LEU A 114 2.78 -7.63 -14.58
CA LEU A 114 3.74 -8.67 -14.18
C LEU A 114 3.18 -9.51 -13.03
N MET A 115 2.59 -8.86 -12.02
CA MET A 115 1.97 -9.53 -10.88
C MET A 115 0.78 -10.41 -11.31
N GLN A 116 -0.09 -9.90 -12.19
CA GLN A 116 -1.25 -10.65 -12.68
C GLN A 116 -0.86 -11.89 -13.48
N GLN A 117 0.20 -11.80 -14.27
CA GLN A 117 0.66 -12.88 -15.15
C GLN A 117 1.50 -13.94 -14.43
N ALA A 118 2.17 -13.60 -13.34
CA ALA A 118 3.10 -14.52 -12.67
C ALA A 118 2.40 -15.76 -12.08
N TYR A 119 1.22 -15.58 -11.47
CA TYR A 119 0.46 -16.64 -10.82
C TYR A 119 -1.05 -16.46 -11.06
N PRO A 120 -1.54 -16.78 -12.27
CA PRO A 120 -2.91 -16.45 -12.69
C PRO A 120 -3.99 -17.25 -11.93
N THR A 121 -3.68 -18.47 -11.49
CA THR A 121 -4.62 -19.36 -10.80
C THR A 121 -3.92 -20.17 -9.71
N GLY A 122 -4.66 -20.65 -8.71
CA GLY A 122 -4.12 -21.56 -7.68
C GLY A 122 -3.42 -20.89 -6.50
N TYR A 123 -3.35 -19.55 -6.47
CA TYR A 123 -2.66 -18.77 -5.45
C TYR A 123 -3.57 -17.69 -4.84
N GLY A 124 -3.01 -16.91 -3.91
CA GLY A 124 -3.62 -15.69 -3.40
C GLY A 124 -3.11 -15.36 -2.01
N MET A 125 -3.98 -14.79 -1.18
CA MET A 125 -3.65 -14.33 0.17
C MET A 125 -4.74 -14.70 1.19
N ALA A 126 -4.38 -14.80 2.46
CA ALA A 126 -5.30 -15.01 3.57
C ALA A 126 -4.90 -14.19 4.81
N ALA A 127 -5.89 -13.72 5.55
CA ALA A 127 -5.70 -13.03 6.83
C ALA A 127 -5.86 -14.02 7.99
N ILE A 128 -4.96 -13.95 8.95
CA ILE A 128 -5.00 -14.64 10.24
C ILE A 128 -5.06 -13.57 11.33
N ILE A 129 -6.09 -13.64 12.17
CA ILE A 129 -6.37 -12.68 13.23
C ILE A 129 -6.39 -13.42 14.57
N GLY A 130 -5.76 -12.84 15.59
CA GLY A 130 -5.70 -13.37 16.96
C GLY A 130 -4.42 -14.15 17.29
N LEU A 131 -3.53 -14.36 16.30
CA LEU A 131 -2.20 -14.92 16.52
C LEU A 131 -1.13 -13.90 16.16
N ASN A 132 -0.02 -13.92 16.90
CA ASN A 132 1.10 -13.04 16.63
C ASN A 132 2.00 -13.57 15.47
N ARG A 133 2.93 -12.72 15.01
CA ARG A 133 3.82 -13.04 13.88
C ARG A 133 4.63 -14.33 14.07
N TRP A 134 5.04 -14.66 15.30
CA TRP A 134 5.89 -15.81 15.58
C TRP A 134 5.09 -17.11 15.52
N GLN A 135 3.89 -17.10 16.11
CA GLN A 135 2.94 -18.22 16.02
C GLN A 135 2.58 -18.51 14.56
N VAL A 136 2.26 -17.48 13.77
CA VAL A 136 1.93 -17.67 12.35
C VAL A 136 3.14 -18.15 11.54
N ALA A 137 4.34 -17.66 11.84
CA ALA A 137 5.56 -18.11 11.17
C ALA A 137 5.84 -19.60 11.40
N GLU A 138 5.64 -20.10 12.63
CA GLU A 138 5.77 -21.52 12.96
C GLU A 138 4.77 -22.37 12.16
N LEU A 139 3.51 -21.94 12.05
CA LEU A 139 2.50 -22.64 11.26
C LEU A 139 2.82 -22.64 9.75
N VAL A 140 3.37 -21.52 9.25
CA VAL A 140 3.83 -21.40 7.86
C VAL A 140 4.97 -22.38 7.61
N GLU A 141 5.95 -22.47 8.51
CA GLU A 141 7.10 -23.39 8.40
C GLU A 141 6.66 -24.87 8.37
N GLN A 142 5.68 -25.25 9.20
CA GLN A 142 5.12 -26.61 9.21
C GLN A 142 4.47 -27.03 7.87
N VAL A 143 3.93 -26.07 7.12
CA VAL A 143 3.15 -26.34 5.89
C VAL A 143 3.96 -26.07 4.62
N HIS A 144 4.90 -25.14 4.68
CA HIS A 144 5.66 -24.68 3.53
C HIS A 144 6.41 -25.83 2.84
N SER A 145 6.28 -25.89 1.52
CA SER A 145 7.05 -26.80 0.67
C SER A 145 7.23 -26.21 -0.71
N GLN A 146 8.17 -26.75 -1.49
CA GLN A 146 8.37 -26.31 -2.88
C GLN A 146 7.12 -26.56 -3.75
N GLN A 147 6.38 -27.64 -3.49
CA GLN A 147 5.17 -28.01 -4.24
C GLN A 147 3.94 -27.22 -3.79
N ALA A 148 3.89 -26.80 -2.53
CA ALA A 148 2.80 -26.02 -1.96
C ALA A 148 3.37 -24.87 -1.11
N PRO A 149 3.91 -23.83 -1.76
CA PRO A 149 4.60 -22.75 -1.05
C PRO A 149 3.61 -21.82 -0.36
N VAL A 150 3.93 -21.43 0.87
CA VAL A 150 3.22 -20.42 1.66
C VAL A 150 4.21 -19.60 2.46
N TYR A 151 3.92 -18.31 2.64
CA TYR A 151 4.82 -17.33 3.22
C TYR A 151 4.05 -16.34 4.10
N LEU A 152 4.76 -15.75 5.05
CA LEU A 152 4.29 -14.57 5.77
C LEU A 152 4.38 -13.34 4.85
N ALA A 153 3.23 -12.77 4.51
CA ALA A 153 3.10 -11.68 3.55
C ALA A 153 3.05 -10.31 4.23
N ASN A 154 2.28 -10.15 5.30
CA ASN A 154 2.19 -8.87 6.00
C ASN A 154 2.11 -9.06 7.52
N VAL A 155 2.75 -8.16 8.26
CA VAL A 155 2.54 -7.90 9.68
C VAL A 155 1.77 -6.58 9.78
N ASN A 156 0.44 -6.66 9.87
CA ASN A 156 -0.42 -5.47 9.84
C ASN A 156 -0.65 -4.88 11.24
N SER A 157 -0.70 -5.73 12.26
CA SER A 157 -0.71 -5.36 13.67
C SER A 157 -0.10 -6.50 14.50
N GLU A 158 -0.03 -6.36 15.82
CA GLU A 158 0.46 -7.40 16.74
C GLU A 158 -0.20 -8.77 16.53
N GLN A 159 -1.48 -8.78 16.15
CA GLN A 159 -2.30 -9.99 16.00
C GLN A 159 -3.05 -10.06 14.66
N GLN A 160 -2.66 -9.26 13.66
CA GLN A 160 -3.22 -9.35 12.31
C GLN A 160 -2.09 -9.61 11.32
N ILE A 161 -1.99 -10.86 10.89
CA ILE A 161 -0.94 -11.35 9.99
C ILE A 161 -1.58 -11.80 8.68
N ILE A 162 -0.95 -11.48 7.56
CA ILE A 162 -1.37 -11.94 6.24
C ILE A 162 -0.37 -12.98 5.76
N ILE A 163 -0.88 -14.07 5.18
CA ILE A 163 -0.08 -15.07 4.47
C ILE A 163 -0.38 -15.01 2.98
N SER A 164 0.57 -15.42 2.15
CA SER A 164 0.39 -15.58 0.70
C SER A 164 1.04 -16.86 0.21
N GLY A 165 0.54 -17.43 -0.88
CA GLY A 165 1.04 -18.69 -1.40
C GLY A 165 0.00 -19.47 -2.19
N SER A 166 0.20 -20.78 -2.29
CA SER A 166 -0.76 -21.68 -2.93
C SER A 166 -2.01 -21.81 -2.07
N ILE A 167 -3.18 -21.95 -2.72
CA ILE A 167 -4.47 -22.07 -2.03
C ILE A 167 -4.44 -23.24 -1.04
N GLN A 168 -3.94 -24.40 -1.48
CA GLN A 168 -3.85 -25.61 -0.67
C GLN A 168 -3.01 -25.41 0.60
N ALA A 169 -1.85 -24.75 0.50
CA ALA A 169 -1.00 -24.50 1.66
C ALA A 169 -1.64 -23.47 2.60
N MET A 170 -2.20 -22.39 2.06
CA MET A 170 -2.89 -21.40 2.88
C MET A 170 -4.07 -21.99 3.64
N GLU A 171 -4.87 -22.86 3.03
CA GLU A 171 -5.99 -23.54 3.70
C GLU A 171 -5.52 -24.39 4.88
N LYS A 172 -4.41 -25.11 4.74
CA LYS A 172 -3.79 -25.86 5.84
C LYS A 172 -3.32 -24.93 6.97
N VAL A 173 -2.62 -23.85 6.65
CA VAL A 173 -2.18 -22.86 7.65
C VAL A 173 -3.38 -22.23 8.36
N MET A 174 -4.44 -21.89 7.62
CA MET A 174 -5.67 -21.33 8.19
C MET A 174 -6.34 -22.30 9.17
N GLN A 175 -6.42 -23.59 8.84
CA GLN A 175 -6.97 -24.62 9.73
C GLN A 175 -6.13 -24.78 11.01
N LEU A 176 -4.80 -24.84 10.86
CA LEU A 176 -3.90 -24.91 12.01
C LEU A 176 -4.03 -23.66 12.89
N ALA A 177 -4.11 -22.47 12.28
CA ALA A 177 -4.26 -21.22 13.00
C ALA A 177 -5.56 -21.19 13.83
N GLN A 178 -6.68 -21.65 13.27
CA GLN A 178 -7.94 -21.78 14.02
C GLN A 178 -7.81 -22.75 15.19
N ASN A 179 -7.16 -23.90 14.99
CA ASN A 179 -6.90 -24.87 16.05
C ASN A 179 -5.96 -24.31 17.15
N SER A 180 -5.09 -23.36 16.80
CA SER A 180 -4.19 -22.67 17.72
C SER A 180 -4.79 -21.41 18.38
N GLY A 181 -6.10 -21.15 18.18
CA GLY A 181 -6.81 -20.05 18.85
C GLY A 181 -6.92 -18.76 18.04
N ALA A 182 -6.64 -18.77 16.73
CA ALA A 182 -6.96 -17.63 15.88
C ALA A 182 -8.47 -17.34 15.91
N SER A 183 -8.84 -16.08 16.17
CA SER A 183 -10.23 -15.65 16.18
C SER A 183 -10.83 -15.58 14.77
N CYS A 184 -9.99 -15.40 13.75
CA CYS A 184 -10.41 -15.45 12.35
C CYS A 184 -9.26 -15.92 11.46
N ALA A 185 -9.58 -16.80 10.51
CA ALA A 185 -8.71 -17.13 9.39
C ALA A 185 -9.56 -17.08 8.12
N LYS A 186 -9.24 -16.20 7.16
CA LYS A 186 -10.07 -16.04 5.95
C LYS A 186 -9.26 -15.64 4.72
N ARG A 187 -9.69 -16.15 3.56
CA ARG A 187 -9.17 -15.74 2.24
C ARG A 187 -9.46 -14.27 1.98
N ILE A 188 -8.51 -13.59 1.36
CA ILE A 188 -8.66 -12.21 0.87
C ILE A 188 -8.98 -12.28 -0.62
N ARG A 189 -9.79 -11.33 -1.12
CA ARG A 189 -10.16 -11.23 -2.55
C ARG A 189 -9.01 -10.66 -3.39
N ILE A 190 -7.87 -11.35 -3.35
CA ILE A 190 -6.65 -11.07 -4.12
C ILE A 190 -6.14 -12.42 -4.63
N SER A 191 -6.05 -12.57 -5.95
CA SER A 191 -5.62 -13.80 -6.61
C SER A 191 -4.10 -13.94 -6.72
N VAL A 192 -3.36 -12.84 -6.58
CA VAL A 192 -1.89 -12.81 -6.67
C VAL A 192 -1.25 -13.10 -5.30
N PRO A 193 -0.28 -14.02 -5.19
CA PRO A 193 0.47 -14.27 -3.95
C PRO A 193 1.49 -13.16 -3.70
N SER A 194 1.01 -11.98 -3.34
CA SER A 194 1.87 -10.81 -3.13
C SER A 194 2.73 -10.95 -1.86
N HIS A 195 3.82 -10.19 -1.81
CA HIS A 195 4.70 -10.04 -0.65
C HIS A 195 5.46 -11.31 -0.25
N CYS A 196 5.87 -12.09 -1.25
CA CYS A 196 6.68 -13.27 -1.06
C CYS A 196 7.62 -13.54 -2.25
N GLU A 197 8.56 -14.46 -2.05
CA GLU A 197 9.64 -14.77 -3.00
C GLU A 197 9.14 -15.23 -4.38
N LEU A 198 7.91 -15.73 -4.48
CA LEU A 198 7.26 -16.06 -5.75
C LEU A 198 7.29 -14.89 -6.75
N LEU A 199 7.20 -13.64 -6.27
CA LEU A 199 7.22 -12.46 -7.12
C LEU A 199 8.62 -11.87 -7.35
N LEU A 200 9.71 -12.57 -7.01
CA LEU A 200 11.07 -12.07 -7.19
C LEU A 200 11.41 -11.78 -8.67
N GLU A 201 11.02 -12.65 -9.59
CA GLU A 201 11.27 -12.44 -11.03
C GLU A 201 10.48 -11.25 -11.60
N PRO A 202 9.16 -11.11 -11.34
CA PRO A 202 8.43 -9.86 -11.57
C PRO A 202 9.11 -8.62 -11.00
N ALA A 203 9.62 -8.68 -9.76
CA ALA A 203 10.28 -7.56 -9.12
C ALA A 203 11.58 -7.16 -9.84
N LYS A 204 12.40 -8.12 -10.28
CA LYS A 204 13.62 -7.84 -11.08
C LYS A 204 13.31 -7.12 -12.39
N LYS A 205 12.26 -7.55 -13.10
CA LYS A 205 11.80 -6.89 -14.34
C LYS A 205 11.35 -5.45 -14.07
N LEU A 206 10.64 -5.22 -12.96
CA LEU A 206 10.22 -3.87 -12.58
C LEU A 206 11.43 -3.01 -12.17
N ALA A 207 12.41 -3.55 -11.45
CA ALA A 207 13.64 -2.84 -11.10
C ALA A 207 14.40 -2.38 -12.35
N GLN A 208 14.51 -3.25 -13.35
CA GLN A 208 15.11 -2.90 -14.64
C GLN A 208 14.37 -1.73 -15.30
N ALA A 209 13.03 -1.78 -15.36
CA ALA A 209 12.23 -0.69 -15.92
C ALA A 209 12.40 0.63 -15.15
N LEU A 210 12.40 0.59 -13.81
CA LEU A 210 12.57 1.75 -12.94
C LEU A 210 13.94 2.41 -13.12
N SER A 211 14.99 1.65 -13.50
CA SER A 211 16.32 2.19 -13.77
C SER A 211 16.38 3.17 -14.94
N HIS A 212 15.36 3.19 -15.80
CA HIS A 212 15.25 4.12 -16.93
C HIS A 212 14.50 5.41 -16.59
N TYR A 213 13.93 5.53 -15.39
CA TYR A 213 13.23 6.74 -14.96
C TYR A 213 14.13 7.65 -14.12
N ALA A 214 13.84 8.95 -14.15
CA ALA A 214 14.57 9.96 -13.40
C ALA A 214 14.15 9.96 -11.91
N ILE A 215 14.52 8.93 -11.17
CA ILE A 215 14.20 8.81 -9.74
C ILE A 215 15.10 9.74 -8.93
N GLN A 216 14.48 10.48 -8.01
CA GLN A 216 15.12 11.46 -7.15
C GLN A 216 15.16 10.99 -5.70
N LYS A 217 16.07 11.58 -4.93
CA LYS A 217 16.01 11.48 -3.47
C LYS A 217 14.70 12.12 -2.97
N PRO A 218 13.99 11.50 -2.01
CA PRO A 218 12.74 12.06 -1.52
C PRO A 218 12.91 13.44 -0.89
N ALA A 219 12.06 14.39 -1.29
CA ALA A 219 11.97 15.72 -0.69
C ALA A 219 11.16 15.71 0.62
N ILE A 220 10.22 14.77 0.75
CA ILE A 220 9.51 14.44 1.99
C ILE A 220 10.00 13.06 2.46
N MET A 221 10.15 12.86 3.76
CA MET A 221 10.65 11.58 4.29
C MET A 221 9.74 10.42 3.89
N TYR A 222 10.24 9.56 3.02
CA TYR A 222 9.57 8.34 2.59
C TYR A 222 9.98 7.17 3.49
N LEU A 223 9.02 6.62 4.23
CA LEU A 223 9.18 5.42 5.04
C LEU A 223 8.73 4.17 4.25
N SER A 224 9.65 3.22 4.04
CA SER A 224 9.35 1.94 3.38
C SER A 224 8.56 1.05 4.32
N SER A 225 7.47 0.47 3.80
CA SER A 225 6.69 -0.53 4.53
C SER A 225 7.31 -1.93 4.50
N SER A 226 8.26 -2.21 3.61
CA SER A 226 8.98 -3.49 3.58
C SER A 226 10.13 -3.56 4.59
N SER A 227 10.70 -2.42 4.96
CA SER A 227 11.83 -2.36 5.91
C SER A 227 11.50 -1.65 7.23
N ALA A 228 10.37 -0.94 7.32
CA ALA A 228 10.07 -0.01 8.41
C ALA A 228 11.20 1.02 8.64
N ARG A 229 11.86 1.45 7.56
CA ARG A 229 12.99 2.40 7.58
C ARG A 229 12.86 3.45 6.47
N PRO A 230 13.48 4.63 6.65
CA PRO A 230 13.47 5.66 5.62
C PRO A 230 14.22 5.25 4.35
N CYS A 231 13.61 5.47 3.19
CA CYS A 231 14.25 5.42 1.88
C CYS A 231 14.97 6.74 1.62
N ASN A 232 16.20 6.90 2.08
CA ASN A 232 16.92 8.19 2.04
C ASN A 232 17.85 8.38 0.82
N THR A 233 17.85 7.45 -0.12
CA THR A 233 18.68 7.44 -1.33
C THR A 233 17.87 6.97 -2.53
N VAL A 234 18.30 7.31 -3.75
CA VAL A 234 17.68 6.88 -5.00
C VAL A 234 17.61 5.34 -5.07
N ASP A 235 18.71 4.65 -4.76
CA ASP A 235 18.78 3.18 -4.79
C ASP A 235 17.75 2.54 -3.86
N LYS A 236 17.57 3.08 -2.65
CA LYS A 236 16.54 2.58 -1.72
C LYS A 236 15.12 2.82 -2.21
N VAL A 237 14.87 3.93 -2.93
CA VAL A 237 13.56 4.18 -3.54
C VAL A 237 13.30 3.18 -4.66
N ILE A 238 14.27 2.96 -5.55
CA ILE A 238 14.16 1.95 -6.63
C ILE A 238 13.92 0.56 -6.03
N ASP A 239 14.74 0.19 -5.05
CA ASP A 239 14.66 -1.09 -4.36
C ASP A 239 13.30 -1.30 -3.70
N ASP A 240 12.80 -0.31 -2.95
CA ASP A 240 11.48 -0.41 -2.31
C ASP A 240 10.35 -0.50 -3.34
N LEU A 241 10.34 0.36 -4.36
CA LEU A 241 9.29 0.36 -5.39
C LEU A 241 9.24 -0.96 -6.19
N ALA A 242 10.40 -1.52 -6.52
CA ALA A 242 10.49 -2.76 -7.28
C ALA A 242 10.16 -3.99 -6.43
N PHE A 243 10.82 -4.13 -5.28
CA PHE A 243 10.84 -5.37 -4.52
C PHE A 243 9.81 -5.43 -3.39
N ASN A 244 9.07 -4.34 -3.10
CA ASN A 244 7.97 -4.45 -2.13
C ASN A 244 6.94 -5.52 -2.50
N MET A 245 6.79 -5.86 -3.79
CA MET A 245 5.87 -6.91 -4.22
C MET A 245 6.35 -8.31 -3.82
N SER A 246 7.65 -8.51 -3.61
CA SER A 246 8.25 -9.82 -3.30
C SER A 246 8.77 -9.95 -1.87
N ARG A 247 8.61 -8.89 -1.06
CA ARG A 247 9.01 -8.84 0.34
C ARG A 247 7.81 -8.65 1.23
N SER A 248 7.89 -9.18 2.46
CA SER A 248 6.86 -8.97 3.46
C SER A 248 6.65 -7.48 3.74
N VAL A 249 5.42 -7.11 4.05
CA VAL A 249 5.06 -5.76 4.50
C VAL A 249 5.03 -5.73 6.02
N LEU A 250 5.84 -4.88 6.63
CA LEU A 250 5.95 -4.66 8.07
C LEU A 250 5.17 -3.39 8.47
N TRP A 251 3.86 -3.39 8.23
CA TRP A 251 3.04 -2.19 8.44
C TRP A 251 2.98 -1.77 9.91
N HIS A 252 2.87 -2.74 10.83
CA HIS A 252 2.86 -2.46 12.25
C HIS A 252 4.17 -1.76 12.70
N GLU A 253 5.32 -2.32 12.32
CA GLU A 253 6.63 -1.73 12.60
C GLU A 253 6.82 -0.39 11.88
N THR A 254 6.20 -0.20 10.71
CA THR A 254 6.22 1.07 9.96
C THR A 254 5.45 2.16 10.70
N THR A 255 4.28 1.85 11.25
CA THR A 255 3.52 2.80 12.09
C THR A 255 4.28 3.14 13.36
N ILE A 256 4.89 2.15 14.03
CA ILE A 256 5.76 2.39 15.20
C ILE A 256 6.93 3.30 14.80
N ALA A 257 7.62 2.99 13.70
CA ALA A 257 8.74 3.78 13.23
C ALA A 257 8.37 5.23 12.89
N ALA A 258 7.15 5.48 12.41
CA ALA A 258 6.63 6.83 12.20
C ALA A 258 6.31 7.53 13.53
N TYR A 259 5.64 6.85 14.46
CA TYR A 259 5.30 7.37 15.79
C TYR A 259 6.54 7.80 16.58
N GLU A 260 7.57 6.93 16.60
CA GLU A 260 8.87 7.19 17.23
C GLU A 260 9.65 8.35 16.57
N ARG A 261 9.28 8.73 15.34
CA ARG A 261 9.84 9.89 14.63
C ARG A 261 9.06 11.17 14.87
N GLY A 262 8.08 11.16 15.78
CA GLY A 262 7.30 12.31 16.22
C GLY A 262 6.00 12.51 15.46
N VAL A 263 5.54 11.53 14.68
CA VAL A 263 4.21 11.58 14.06
C VAL A 263 3.14 11.51 15.15
N ARG A 264 2.21 12.47 15.17
CA ARG A 264 0.99 12.41 16.00
C ARG A 264 -0.29 12.67 15.19
N LEU A 265 -0.17 12.91 13.89
CA LEU A 265 -1.30 12.91 12.97
C LEU A 265 -0.96 12.04 11.75
N ALA A 266 -1.65 10.92 11.59
CA ALA A 266 -1.59 10.07 10.41
C ALA A 266 -2.91 10.23 9.62
N ILE A 267 -2.79 10.65 8.36
CA ILE A 267 -3.92 10.83 7.44
C ILE A 267 -3.84 9.73 6.38
N GLU A 268 -4.80 8.80 6.39
CA GLU A 268 -4.96 7.83 5.32
C GLU A 268 -5.67 8.48 4.14
N VAL A 269 -5.00 8.46 3.01
CA VAL A 269 -5.52 8.93 1.74
C VAL A 269 -6.48 7.88 1.17
N PRO A 270 -7.58 8.26 0.47
CA PRO A 270 -8.60 7.33 -0.01
C PRO A 270 -8.03 6.20 -0.88
N PRO A 271 -8.78 5.10 -1.08
CA PRO A 271 -10.25 5.08 -1.08
C PRO A 271 -10.93 4.89 0.30
N ASN A 272 -10.26 4.26 1.28
CA ASN A 272 -10.91 3.79 2.51
C ASN A 272 -10.08 4.08 3.79
N SER A 273 -10.43 3.41 4.89
CA SER A 273 -9.93 3.62 6.26
C SER A 273 -9.18 2.43 6.89
N VAL A 274 -8.53 1.59 6.07
CA VAL A 274 -7.88 0.35 6.55
C VAL A 274 -6.64 0.65 7.37
N LEU A 275 -5.74 1.47 6.84
CA LEU A 275 -4.48 1.83 7.49
C LEU A 275 -4.72 2.64 8.75
N THR A 276 -5.79 3.44 8.76
CA THR A 276 -6.31 4.18 9.90
C THR A 276 -6.61 3.21 11.04
N ARG A 277 -7.45 2.19 10.78
CA ARG A 277 -7.78 1.16 11.78
C ARG A 277 -6.54 0.42 12.28
N LEU A 278 -5.64 0.04 11.38
CA LEU A 278 -4.38 -0.66 11.73
C LEU A 278 -3.44 0.19 12.57
N SER A 279 -3.49 1.51 12.41
CA SER A 279 -2.59 2.44 13.10
C SER A 279 -3.10 2.89 14.47
N LYS A 280 -4.39 2.67 14.79
CA LYS A 280 -5.02 3.18 16.03
C LYS A 280 -4.29 2.76 17.31
N SER A 281 -3.87 1.50 17.42
CA SER A 281 -3.22 1.02 18.66
C SER A 281 -1.83 1.63 18.88
N VAL A 282 -1.13 1.98 17.80
CA VAL A 282 0.20 2.61 17.86
C VAL A 282 0.08 4.11 18.09
N MET A 283 -0.92 4.75 17.50
CA MET A 283 -1.16 6.20 17.58
C MET A 283 -1.86 6.60 18.90
N ALA A 284 -1.43 6.07 20.04
CA ALA A 284 -2.09 6.24 21.34
C ALA A 284 -2.21 7.71 21.78
N ASP A 285 -1.13 8.49 21.61
CA ASP A 285 -1.08 9.92 21.95
C ASP A 285 -1.29 10.84 20.73
N GLY A 286 -1.98 10.35 19.69
CA GLY A 286 -2.21 11.08 18.45
C GLY A 286 -3.50 10.68 17.75
N TYR A 287 -3.59 11.03 16.47
CA TYR A 287 -4.74 10.76 15.63
C TYR A 287 -4.33 9.95 14.41
N ALA A 288 -5.08 8.88 14.14
CA ALA A 288 -5.14 8.25 12.83
C ALA A 288 -6.53 8.51 12.25
N VAL A 289 -6.60 9.16 11.10
CA VAL A 289 -7.85 9.56 10.45
C VAL A 289 -7.83 9.19 8.97
N ALA A 290 -8.97 8.76 8.44
CA ALA A 290 -9.14 8.52 7.01
C ALA A 290 -9.75 9.76 6.36
N GLN A 291 -9.13 10.25 5.28
CA GLN A 291 -9.65 11.38 4.52
C GLN A 291 -11.04 11.07 3.94
N SER A 292 -11.31 9.82 3.56
CA SER A 292 -12.62 9.38 3.05
C SER A 292 -13.75 9.49 4.08
N GLU A 293 -13.42 9.57 5.37
CA GLU A 293 -14.38 9.60 6.49
C GLU A 293 -14.30 10.90 7.30
N THR A 294 -13.44 11.85 6.89
CA THR A 294 -13.17 13.09 7.64
C THR A 294 -13.27 14.28 6.70
N GLU A 295 -14.13 15.24 7.04
CA GLU A 295 -14.26 16.47 6.28
C GLU A 295 -12.95 17.27 6.24
N LEU A 296 -12.68 17.93 5.12
CA LEU A 296 -11.47 18.72 4.91
C LEU A 296 -11.25 19.77 6.01
N ALA A 297 -12.31 20.46 6.44
CA ALA A 297 -12.23 21.46 7.51
C ALA A 297 -11.75 20.83 8.83
N THR A 298 -12.17 19.61 9.13
CA THR A 298 -11.71 18.88 10.32
C THR A 298 -10.23 18.49 10.18
N LEU A 299 -9.80 18.03 9.00
CA LEU A 299 -8.39 17.73 8.74
C LEU A 299 -7.50 18.99 8.89
N GLN A 300 -7.97 20.15 8.44
CA GLN A 300 -7.26 21.42 8.62
C GLN A 300 -7.11 21.78 10.10
N VAL A 301 -8.17 21.64 10.90
CA VAL A 301 -8.10 21.89 12.35
C VAL A 301 -7.10 20.95 13.03
N LEU A 302 -7.14 19.66 12.72
CA LEU A 302 -6.20 18.68 13.26
C LEU A 302 -4.75 19.01 12.86
N TYR A 303 -4.54 19.39 11.60
CA TYR A 303 -3.23 19.80 11.08
C TYR A 303 -2.70 21.04 11.80
N GLN A 304 -3.51 22.08 11.96
CA GLN A 304 -3.09 23.33 12.62
C GLN A 304 -2.75 23.11 14.10
N ARG A 305 -3.54 22.29 14.82
CA ARG A 305 -3.21 21.90 16.20
C ARG A 305 -1.83 21.23 16.27
N GLN A 306 -1.59 20.26 15.39
CA GLN A 306 -0.32 19.54 15.31
C GLN A 306 0.88 20.45 15.04
N LYS A 307 0.71 21.50 14.25
CA LYS A 307 1.78 22.47 13.94
C LYS A 307 1.97 23.51 15.05
N ASN A 308 0.93 23.85 15.81
CA ASN A 308 1.04 24.78 16.95
C ASN A 308 1.68 24.14 18.18
N ASP A 309 1.51 22.82 18.35
CA ASP A 309 2.13 22.05 19.44
C ASP A 309 3.56 21.57 19.09
N ALA A 310 4.17 22.09 18.01
CA ALA A 310 5.47 21.69 17.47
C ALA A 310 6.63 22.56 17.94
#